data_AF-A0A355UKA8-F1
#
_entry.id   AF-A0A355UKA8-F1
#
_cell.length_a   1.000
_cell.length_b   1.000
_cell.length_c   1.000
_cell.angle_alpha   90.00
_cell.angle_beta   90.00
_cell.angle_gamma   90.00
#
_symmetry.space_group_name_H-M   'P 1'
#
loop_
_entity.id
_entity.type
_entity.pdbx_description
1 polymer ?
#
loop_
_entity_poly.entity_id
_entity_poly.type
_entity_poly.pdbx_seq_one_letter_code
_entity_poly.pdbx_strand_id
1 'polypeptide(L)'
;GRAGRSINAAAFALTFARLSSHDFTFFDHPKEMINGVIYPPSFNLDNEKILRRHIYAIALSSFFKVYPEFYSGNNAKKFINGKGYLEFQSWLKSEPKELKELFEKSISEINNSLKDKYINSYKWLKEFCEEGGVFSNLIIDYEQNIEYLEKELKRAKKEGDGKIITLFERKLERYRKNDLIDFLVRGNILPKYGFPIDSVELSQNIASQSNKSLNLSRDLSVAISEYAPSSEIVADGGLYTSRYIRKPIVNRSEMTDFDTAYIAKCPRCENINFSSLPISKDDVKSCAICGNELKHRDFYSSIQPRSGFVAEEDVKDVPLSSQERKYKTEAIYIGDPMAFPISKYEFKIANINLIVESTANDSLVVKSTDYFYVCPKCGYSIANDEKGELKKYEDYRDGASRIEKTKNEHKNPFGRGKCSNTSLKRYYLHHEFKTDVAKISFDCDTSDYSTMLSVMNALLNSFSNELNIERRDIKACLTYKVNNGKMEHKIIIYDAVPGGAGHSRRFSTEDGGVLNSVIKRAIKLLETCECEPSCYRCLRNYENQKTHEILDRIKALNFLKQFE
;
A
#
# COMPACT_ATOMS: atom_id res chain seq x y z
N GLY A 1 25.32 -10.78 23.18
CA GLY A 1 25.81 -9.43 22.82
C GLY A 1 25.64 -8.43 23.94
N ARG A 2 24.39 -8.04 24.26
CA ARG A 2 24.11 -7.01 25.29
C ARG A 2 24.17 -7.50 26.75
N ALA A 3 24.06 -8.81 26.97
CA ALA A 3 24.40 -9.44 28.22
C ALA A 3 25.84 -9.98 28.11
N GLY A 4 26.78 -9.28 28.74
CA GLY A 4 28.19 -9.67 28.83
C GLY A 4 28.75 -9.23 30.18
N ARG A 5 29.62 -10.04 30.78
CA ARG A 5 30.29 -9.74 32.05
C ARG A 5 31.77 -10.10 31.94
N SER A 6 32.59 -9.56 32.84
CA SER A 6 33.99 -9.95 33.02
C SER A 6 34.13 -11.46 33.29
N ILE A 7 35.32 -12.01 33.08
CA ILE A 7 35.69 -13.45 33.21
C ILE A 7 35.10 -14.14 34.47
N ASN A 8 34.90 -13.40 35.56
CA ASN A 8 34.43 -13.93 36.85
C ASN A 8 32.91 -14.02 37.01
N ALA A 9 32.09 -13.77 35.99
CA ALA A 9 30.65 -13.84 36.13
C ALA A 9 29.95 -14.40 34.88
N ALA A 10 28.99 -15.31 35.11
CA ALA A 10 28.14 -15.84 34.06
C ALA A 10 27.21 -14.74 33.51
N ALA A 11 27.16 -14.62 32.18
CA ALA A 11 26.16 -13.82 31.50
C ALA A 11 24.92 -14.68 31.28
N PHE A 12 23.76 -14.18 31.70
CA PHE A 12 22.47 -14.82 31.46
C PHE A 12 21.67 -13.94 30.50
N ALA A 13 21.18 -14.54 29.41
CA ALA A 13 20.30 -13.90 28.46
C ALA A 13 19.03 -14.75 28.37
N LEU A 14 17.88 -14.13 28.65
CA LEU A 14 16.58 -14.76 28.58
C LEU A 14 15.77 -14.12 27.46
N THR A 15 15.28 -14.94 26.54
CA THR A 15 14.37 -14.52 25.47
C THR A 15 13.02 -15.18 25.73
N PHE A 16 11.97 -14.37 25.83
CA PHE A 16 10.60 -14.87 25.89
C PHE A 16 10.04 -14.98 24.47
N ALA A 17 9.73 -16.21 24.04
CA ALA A 17 9.05 -16.45 22.78
C ALA A 17 7.62 -15.90 22.84
N ARG A 18 7.22 -15.16 21.80
CA ARG A 18 5.86 -14.67 21.63
C ARG A 18 5.01 -15.71 20.90
N LEU A 19 3.69 -15.52 20.89
CA LEU A 19 2.76 -16.30 20.07
C LEU A 19 2.85 -15.91 18.59
N SER A 20 4.00 -16.16 17.97
CA SER A 20 4.30 -15.86 16.57
C SER A 20 4.82 -17.12 15.85
N SER A 21 4.53 -17.26 14.56
CA SER A 21 4.99 -18.42 13.78
C SER A 21 6.51 -18.53 13.75
N HIS A 22 7.19 -17.40 13.60
CA HIS A 22 8.64 -17.28 13.64
C HIS A 22 9.21 -17.77 14.98
N ASP A 23 8.68 -17.27 16.11
CA ASP A 23 9.17 -17.62 17.44
C ASP A 23 8.92 -19.10 17.75
N PHE A 24 7.77 -19.65 17.35
CA PHE A 24 7.51 -21.09 17.51
C PHE A 24 8.45 -21.96 16.68
N THR A 25 8.78 -21.53 15.45
CA THR A 25 9.68 -22.29 14.57
C THR A 25 11.04 -22.48 15.24
N PHE A 26 11.61 -21.40 15.77
CA PHE A 26 12.91 -21.43 16.47
C PHE A 26 12.82 -21.96 17.90
N PHE A 27 11.65 -21.90 18.55
CA PHE A 27 11.42 -22.55 19.83
C PHE A 27 11.41 -24.08 19.70
N ASP A 28 10.76 -24.62 18.66
CA ASP A 28 10.72 -26.05 18.38
C ASP A 28 12.06 -26.56 17.79
N HIS A 29 12.80 -25.68 17.08
CA HIS A 29 14.11 -25.98 16.46
C HIS A 29 15.23 -25.06 16.98
N PRO A 30 15.56 -25.08 18.29
CA PRO A 30 16.49 -24.12 18.89
C PRO A 30 17.91 -24.23 18.32
N LYS A 31 18.30 -25.40 17.80
CA LYS A 31 19.58 -25.59 17.12
C LYS A 31 19.71 -24.71 15.87
N GLU A 32 18.63 -24.48 15.12
CA GLU A 32 18.65 -23.60 13.94
C GLU A 32 18.84 -22.14 14.34
N MET A 33 18.32 -21.73 15.51
CA MET A 33 18.54 -20.38 16.04
C MET A 33 19.95 -20.19 16.61
N ILE A 34 20.46 -21.19 17.34
CA ILE A 34 21.74 -21.11 18.07
C ILE A 34 22.94 -21.35 17.14
N ASN A 35 22.86 -22.37 16.28
CA ASN A 35 23.89 -22.65 15.27
C ASN A 35 23.61 -21.94 13.94
N GLY A 36 22.54 -21.14 13.87
CA GLY A 36 22.17 -20.39 12.69
C GLY A 36 23.32 -19.50 12.22
N VAL A 37 23.67 -19.62 10.95
CA VAL A 37 24.67 -18.73 10.34
C VAL A 37 24.01 -17.36 10.21
N ILE A 38 24.52 -16.37 10.94
CA ILE A 38 24.14 -14.98 10.74
C ILE A 38 24.85 -14.52 9.47
N TYR A 39 24.10 -14.47 8.37
CA TYR A 39 24.60 -13.90 7.14
C TYR A 39 24.67 -12.38 7.29
N PRO A 40 25.81 -11.74 6.94
CA PRO A 40 25.84 -10.29 6.86
C PRO A 40 24.81 -9.80 5.84
N PRO A 41 24.20 -8.61 6.05
CA PRO A 41 23.30 -8.05 5.06
C PRO A 41 24.06 -7.89 3.75
N SER A 42 23.58 -8.55 2.69
CA SER A 42 24.15 -8.43 1.36
C SER A 42 23.48 -7.28 0.62
N PHE A 43 24.29 -6.32 0.17
CA PHE A 43 23.83 -5.28 -0.72
C PHE A 43 24.13 -5.70 -2.15
N ASN A 44 23.11 -5.71 -3.00
CA ASN A 44 23.27 -5.95 -4.41
C ASN A 44 23.22 -4.63 -5.17
N LEU A 45 24.39 -4.08 -5.51
CA LEU A 45 24.51 -2.88 -6.34
C LEU A 45 24.04 -3.11 -7.77
N ASP A 46 24.04 -4.37 -8.22
CA ASP A 46 23.51 -4.80 -9.52
C ASP A 46 21.98 -4.99 -9.51
N ASN A 47 21.29 -4.51 -8.47
CA ASN A 47 19.84 -4.43 -8.51
C ASN A 47 19.41 -3.35 -9.52
N GLU A 48 19.25 -3.77 -10.77
CA GLU A 48 18.89 -2.93 -11.92
C GLU A 48 17.69 -2.02 -11.65
N LYS A 49 16.72 -2.47 -10.85
CA LYS A 49 15.54 -1.68 -10.51
C LYS A 49 15.88 -0.46 -9.64
N ILE A 50 16.74 -0.65 -8.63
CA ILE A 50 17.21 0.43 -7.77
C ILE A 50 18.12 1.35 -8.60
N LEU A 51 19.04 0.75 -9.35
CA LEU A 51 19.97 1.45 -10.24
C LEU A 51 19.24 2.41 -11.21
N ARG A 52 18.21 1.92 -11.90
CA ARG A 52 17.39 2.71 -12.83
C ARG A 52 16.83 3.99 -12.19
N ARG A 53 16.33 3.91 -10.96
CA ARG A 53 15.79 5.09 -10.26
C ARG A 53 16.86 6.13 -9.95
N HIS A 54 18.09 5.69 -9.66
CA HIS A 54 19.22 6.62 -9.53
C HIS A 54 19.63 7.22 -10.86
N ILE A 55 19.68 6.43 -11.93
CA ILE A 55 19.93 6.91 -13.29
C ILE A 55 18.93 8.00 -13.66
N TYR A 56 17.63 7.79 -13.39
CA TYR A 56 16.58 8.77 -13.68
C TYR A 56 16.71 10.02 -12.81
N ALA A 57 16.99 9.87 -11.51
CA ALA A 57 17.19 10.99 -10.60
C ALA A 57 18.39 11.86 -11.03
N ILE A 58 19.50 11.23 -11.41
CA ILE A 58 20.69 11.89 -11.93
C ILE A 58 20.37 12.63 -13.24
N ALA A 59 19.69 11.97 -14.18
CA ALA A 59 19.30 12.57 -15.45
C ALA A 59 18.40 13.80 -15.27
N LEU A 60 17.38 13.72 -14.40
CA LEU A 60 16.52 14.84 -14.05
C LEU A 60 17.30 15.98 -13.37
N SER A 61 18.17 15.65 -12.41
CA SER A 61 19.00 16.65 -11.74
C SER A 61 19.93 17.37 -12.71
N SER A 62 20.52 16.65 -13.66
CA SER A 62 21.38 17.22 -14.69
C SER A 62 20.57 18.10 -15.64
N PHE A 63 19.40 17.66 -16.08
CA PHE A 63 18.51 18.45 -16.94
C PHE A 63 18.11 19.78 -16.26
N PHE A 64 17.67 19.74 -15.00
CA PHE A 64 17.30 20.96 -14.28
C PHE A 64 18.47 21.91 -14.00
N LYS A 65 19.70 21.39 -13.98
CA LYS A 65 20.90 22.24 -13.90
C LYS A 65 21.15 22.98 -15.22
N VAL A 66 20.94 22.33 -16.36
CA VAL A 66 21.12 22.92 -17.70
C VAL A 66 19.96 23.83 -18.09
N TYR A 67 18.73 23.46 -17.71
CA TYR A 67 17.50 24.20 -18.00
C TYR A 67 16.75 24.57 -16.70
N PRO A 68 17.29 25.52 -15.89
CA PRO A 68 16.68 25.91 -14.61
C PRO A 68 15.26 26.45 -14.76
N GLU A 69 14.89 26.96 -15.94
CA GLU A 69 13.57 27.50 -16.21
C GLU A 69 12.46 26.49 -16.04
N PHE A 70 12.73 25.19 -16.21
CA PHE A 70 11.74 24.12 -16.00
C PHE A 70 11.65 23.67 -14.54
N TYR A 71 12.66 23.96 -13.71
CA TYR A 71 12.63 23.66 -12.29
C TYR A 71 11.91 24.78 -11.52
N SER A 72 10.73 24.47 -10.98
CA SER A 72 9.89 25.45 -10.26
C SER A 72 9.86 25.19 -8.75
N GLY A 73 11.02 24.93 -8.13
CA GLY A 73 11.12 24.74 -6.68
C GLY A 73 10.23 23.63 -6.15
N ASN A 74 10.33 22.43 -6.75
CA ASN A 74 9.46 21.26 -6.48
C ASN A 74 7.98 21.41 -6.91
N ASN A 75 7.65 22.35 -7.80
CA ASN A 75 6.29 22.47 -8.35
C ASN A 75 6.19 21.86 -9.75
N ALA A 76 5.20 20.99 -9.99
CA ALA A 76 5.00 20.32 -11.28
C ALA A 76 4.52 21.24 -12.42
N LYS A 77 4.20 22.51 -12.13
CA LYS A 77 3.58 23.46 -13.07
C LYS A 77 4.35 23.64 -14.38
N LYS A 78 5.66 23.85 -14.36
CA LYS A 78 6.43 24.08 -15.61
C LYS A 78 6.83 22.77 -16.29
N PHE A 79 7.35 21.82 -15.53
CA PHE A 79 7.88 20.58 -16.09
C PHE A 79 6.77 19.63 -16.58
N ILE A 80 5.73 19.42 -15.78
CA ILE A 80 4.63 18.48 -16.11
C ILE A 80 3.50 19.23 -16.84
N ASN A 81 2.88 20.23 -16.20
CA ASN A 81 1.69 20.88 -16.79
C ASN A 81 2.03 21.73 -18.02
N GLY A 82 3.20 22.38 -17.99
CA GLY A 82 3.74 23.16 -19.10
C GLY A 82 4.44 22.32 -20.18
N LYS A 83 4.38 20.98 -20.06
CA LYS A 83 5.00 20.02 -20.99
C LYS A 83 6.52 20.19 -21.17
N GLY A 84 7.23 20.75 -20.18
CA GLY A 84 8.70 20.80 -20.17
C GLY A 84 9.37 19.42 -20.21
N TYR A 85 8.65 18.35 -19.89
CA TYR A 85 9.12 16.98 -20.07
C TYR A 85 9.42 16.62 -21.53
N LEU A 86 8.82 17.29 -22.52
CA LEU A 86 9.12 17.07 -23.93
C LEU A 86 10.54 17.54 -24.27
N GLU A 87 10.96 18.69 -23.72
CA GLU A 87 12.34 19.17 -23.84
C GLU A 87 13.32 18.24 -23.14
N PHE A 88 12.94 17.69 -21.99
CA PHE A 88 13.74 16.66 -21.32
C PHE A 88 13.91 15.40 -22.17
N GLN A 89 12.84 14.92 -22.81
CA GLN A 89 12.91 13.78 -23.73
C GLN A 89 13.79 14.08 -24.95
N SER A 90 13.69 15.28 -25.52
CA SER A 90 14.54 15.74 -26.63
C SER A 90 16.01 15.82 -26.22
N TRP A 91 16.29 16.41 -25.06
CA TRP A 91 17.63 16.52 -24.48
C TRP A 91 18.25 15.15 -24.18
N LEU A 92 17.47 14.19 -23.67
CA LEU A 92 17.97 12.83 -23.47
C LEU A 92 18.35 12.14 -24.79
N LYS A 93 17.55 12.33 -25.84
CA LYS A 93 17.80 11.77 -27.19
C LYS A 93 19.05 12.37 -27.86
N SER A 94 19.53 13.53 -27.42
CA SER A 94 20.78 14.11 -27.94
C SER A 94 22.05 13.52 -27.31
N GLU A 95 21.91 12.56 -26.39
CA GLU A 95 23.00 11.84 -25.72
C GLU A 95 24.06 12.78 -25.09
N PRO A 96 23.66 13.58 -24.08
CA PRO A 96 24.51 14.63 -23.52
C PRO A 96 25.75 14.06 -22.82
N LYS A 97 26.94 14.39 -23.32
CA LYS A 97 28.24 13.91 -22.80
C LYS A 97 28.42 14.15 -21.29
N GLU A 98 27.99 15.32 -20.81
CA GLU A 98 28.08 15.68 -19.38
C GLU A 98 27.31 14.71 -18.48
N LEU A 99 26.17 14.18 -18.96
CA LEU A 99 25.37 13.21 -18.21
C LEU A 99 26.11 11.87 -18.10
N LYS A 100 26.78 11.43 -19.17
CA LYS A 100 27.58 10.22 -19.16
C LYS A 100 28.73 10.30 -18.15
N GLU A 101 29.48 11.41 -18.15
CA GLU A 101 30.54 11.63 -17.16
C GLU A 101 30.00 11.60 -15.72
N LEU A 102 28.80 12.11 -15.51
CA LEU A 102 28.18 12.13 -14.20
C LEU A 102 27.72 10.73 -13.76
N PHE A 103 27.24 9.89 -14.68
CA PHE A 103 26.98 8.48 -14.40
C PHE A 103 28.24 7.72 -14.02
N GLU A 104 29.34 7.88 -14.77
CA GLU A 104 30.62 7.21 -14.49
C GLU A 104 31.17 7.59 -13.11
N LYS A 105 31.01 8.86 -12.70
CA LYS A 105 31.42 9.34 -11.37
C LYS A 105 30.51 8.85 -10.25
N SER A 106 29.21 8.71 -10.51
CA SER A 106 28.21 8.39 -9.48
C SER A 106 28.00 6.89 -9.28
N ILE A 107 28.29 6.07 -10.30
CA ILE A 107 27.96 4.63 -10.35
C ILE A 107 29.19 3.88 -10.88
N SER A 108 30.14 3.59 -9.99
CA SER A 108 31.44 2.97 -10.34
C SER A 108 31.47 1.45 -10.17
N GLU A 109 30.67 0.89 -9.25
CA GLU A 109 30.74 -0.51 -8.80
C GLU A 109 29.50 -1.31 -9.25
N ILE A 110 29.32 -1.49 -10.55
CA ILE A 110 28.28 -2.37 -11.14
C ILE A 110 28.89 -3.31 -12.17
N ASN A 111 28.23 -4.42 -12.45
CA ASN A 111 28.69 -5.37 -13.46
C ASN A 111 28.75 -4.75 -14.87
N ASN A 112 29.58 -5.34 -15.73
CA ASN A 112 29.85 -4.82 -17.07
C ASN A 112 28.58 -4.76 -17.95
N SER A 113 27.65 -5.71 -17.80
CA SER A 113 26.39 -5.73 -18.57
C SER A 113 25.52 -4.50 -18.27
N LEU A 114 25.33 -4.18 -16.99
CA LEU A 114 24.58 -3.01 -16.54
C LEU A 114 25.32 -1.71 -16.88
N LYS A 115 26.64 -1.70 -16.74
CA LYS A 115 27.48 -0.55 -17.13
C LYS A 115 27.32 -0.24 -18.61
N ASP A 116 27.33 -1.26 -19.46
CA ASP A 116 27.14 -1.10 -20.90
C ASP A 116 25.74 -0.58 -21.23
N LYS A 117 24.71 -1.08 -20.54
CA LYS A 117 23.32 -0.70 -20.77
C LYS A 117 22.96 0.72 -20.27
N TYR A 118 23.47 1.14 -19.12
CA TYR A 118 23.04 2.37 -18.43
C TYR A 118 24.04 3.52 -18.48
N ILE A 119 25.34 3.23 -18.55
CA ILE A 119 26.41 4.23 -18.47
C ILE A 119 27.04 4.44 -19.84
N ASN A 120 27.47 3.36 -20.49
CA ASN A 120 28.19 3.46 -21.76
C ASN A 120 27.26 3.72 -22.95
N SER A 121 25.98 3.36 -22.83
CA SER A 121 24.96 3.56 -23.86
C SER A 121 23.67 4.13 -23.28
N TYR A 122 22.86 4.74 -24.15
CA TYR A 122 21.53 5.28 -23.83
C TYR A 122 20.40 4.26 -24.09
N LYS A 123 20.71 2.95 -24.11
CA LYS A 123 19.70 1.89 -24.37
C LYS A 123 18.52 1.93 -23.39
N TRP A 124 18.76 2.42 -22.17
CA TRP A 124 17.74 2.58 -21.15
C TRP A 124 16.67 3.63 -21.47
N LEU A 125 16.89 4.51 -22.45
CA LEU A 125 15.89 5.48 -22.92
C LEU A 125 14.63 4.78 -23.43
N LYS A 126 14.78 3.60 -24.04
CA LYS A 126 13.63 2.78 -24.47
C LYS A 126 12.72 2.39 -23.32
N GLU A 127 13.30 1.99 -22.19
CA GLU A 127 12.55 1.61 -20.99
C GLU A 127 12.02 2.79 -20.18
N PHE A 128 12.43 4.02 -20.54
CA PHE A 128 12.11 5.23 -19.80
C PHE A 128 11.15 6.14 -20.58
N CYS A 129 11.54 6.60 -21.77
CA CYS A 129 10.87 7.63 -22.56
C CYS A 129 10.24 7.15 -23.89
N GLU A 130 10.49 5.92 -24.36
CA GLU A 130 9.81 5.41 -25.56
C GLU A 130 8.43 4.82 -25.23
N GLU A 131 7.74 4.25 -26.23
CA GLU A 131 6.45 3.57 -26.04
C GLU A 131 6.58 2.44 -25.02
N GLY A 132 5.70 2.44 -24.01
CA GLY A 132 5.73 1.50 -22.90
C GLY A 132 6.78 1.79 -21.83
N GLY A 133 7.58 2.85 -21.98
CA GLY A 133 8.54 3.31 -20.98
C GLY A 133 7.86 3.81 -19.70
N VAL A 134 8.54 3.68 -18.55
CA VAL A 134 7.93 3.97 -17.23
C VAL A 134 7.54 5.46 -17.09
N PHE A 135 8.36 6.38 -17.62
CA PHE A 135 8.05 7.80 -17.59
C PHE A 135 6.96 8.17 -18.60
N SER A 136 7.02 7.61 -19.81
CA SER A 136 5.97 7.81 -20.82
C SER A 136 4.61 7.34 -20.32
N ASN A 137 4.52 6.15 -19.71
CA ASN A 137 3.27 5.62 -19.16
C ASN A 137 2.73 6.52 -18.05
N LEU A 138 3.61 7.04 -17.17
CA LEU A 138 3.22 7.98 -16.11
C LEU A 138 2.63 9.27 -16.69
N ILE A 139 3.25 9.82 -17.74
CA ILE A 139 2.76 11.04 -18.39
C ILE A 139 1.46 10.77 -19.16
N ILE A 140 1.34 9.65 -19.86
CA ILE A 140 0.12 9.25 -20.58
C ILE A 140 -1.05 9.11 -19.59
N ASP A 141 -0.87 8.38 -18.50
CA ASP A 141 -1.88 8.26 -17.44
C ASP A 141 -2.26 9.63 -16.87
N TYR A 142 -1.29 10.50 -16.63
CA TYR A 142 -1.53 11.87 -16.19
C TYR A 142 -2.37 12.68 -17.19
N GLU A 143 -2.02 12.67 -18.47
CA GLU A 143 -2.74 13.40 -19.52
C GLU A 143 -4.15 12.83 -19.74
N GLN A 144 -4.31 11.51 -19.76
CA GLN A 144 -5.61 10.85 -19.89
C GLN A 144 -6.55 11.18 -18.72
N ASN A 145 -6.03 11.22 -17.49
CA ASN A 145 -6.82 11.60 -16.32
C ASN A 145 -7.24 13.07 -16.38
N ILE A 146 -6.38 13.98 -16.87
CA ILE A 146 -6.77 15.38 -17.11
C ILE A 146 -7.86 15.46 -18.18
N GLU A 147 -7.68 14.79 -19.31
CA GLU A 147 -8.64 14.82 -20.41
C GLU A 147 -10.02 14.31 -19.95
N TYR A 148 -10.04 13.21 -19.18
CA TYR A 148 -11.26 12.69 -18.58
C TYR A 148 -11.93 13.72 -17.67
N LEU A 149 -11.19 14.32 -16.73
CA LEU A 149 -11.74 15.31 -15.81
C LEU A 149 -12.27 16.56 -16.55
N GLU A 150 -11.56 17.04 -17.57
CA GLU A 150 -12.01 18.17 -18.40
C GLU A 150 -13.27 17.84 -19.20
N LYS A 151 -13.35 16.63 -19.75
CA LYS A 151 -14.52 16.16 -20.51
C LYS A 151 -15.75 16.05 -19.61
N GLU A 152 -15.62 15.45 -18.44
CA GLU A 152 -16.72 15.32 -17.48
C GLU A 152 -17.14 16.67 -16.91
N LEU A 153 -16.20 17.58 -16.66
CA LEU A 153 -16.50 18.95 -16.25
C LEU A 153 -17.30 19.71 -17.33
N LYS A 154 -16.95 19.54 -18.62
CA LYS A 154 -17.72 20.12 -19.74
C LYS A 154 -19.15 19.54 -19.80
N ARG A 155 -19.33 18.25 -19.53
CA ARG A 155 -20.65 17.59 -19.47
C ARG A 155 -21.48 18.11 -18.30
N ALA A 156 -20.92 18.11 -17.09
CA ALA A 156 -21.57 18.62 -15.89
C ALA A 156 -22.01 20.09 -16.03
N LYS A 157 -21.21 20.93 -16.72
CA LYS A 157 -21.57 22.32 -17.04
C LYS A 157 -22.77 22.44 -17.98
N LYS A 158 -22.96 21.49 -18.90
CA LYS A 158 -24.14 21.46 -19.80
C LYS A 158 -25.41 21.03 -19.06
N GLU A 159 -25.28 20.10 -18.11
CA GLU A 159 -26.40 19.56 -17.34
C GLU A 159 -26.81 20.46 -16.15
N GLY A 160 -25.95 21.38 -15.72
CA GLY A 160 -26.23 22.35 -14.66
C GLY A 160 -26.11 21.81 -13.24
N ASP A 161 -25.47 20.66 -13.01
CA ASP A 161 -25.26 20.11 -11.66
C ASP A 161 -24.09 20.80 -10.94
N GLY A 162 -24.40 21.90 -10.24
CA GLY A 162 -23.42 22.73 -9.53
C GLY A 162 -22.54 21.96 -8.52
N LYS A 163 -23.04 20.88 -7.91
CA LYS A 163 -22.25 20.07 -6.96
C LYS A 163 -21.20 19.24 -7.68
N ILE A 164 -21.57 18.62 -8.80
CA ILE A 164 -20.66 17.84 -9.63
C ILE A 164 -19.60 18.75 -10.28
N ILE A 165 -20.01 19.91 -10.78
CA ILE A 165 -19.07 20.91 -11.35
C ILE A 165 -17.99 21.27 -10.32
N THR A 166 -18.40 21.61 -9.10
CA THR A 166 -17.47 21.97 -8.03
C THR A 166 -16.53 20.81 -7.66
N LEU A 167 -17.03 19.58 -7.66
CA LEU A 167 -16.23 18.37 -7.37
C LEU A 167 -15.13 18.17 -8.42
N PHE A 168 -15.49 18.18 -9.71
CA PHE A 168 -14.54 17.99 -10.81
C PHE A 168 -13.55 19.16 -10.93
N GLU A 169 -14.00 20.41 -10.74
CA GLU A 169 -13.12 21.59 -10.75
C GLU A 169 -12.03 21.48 -9.68
N ARG A 170 -12.42 21.11 -8.45
CA ARG A 170 -11.46 20.92 -7.35
C ARG A 170 -10.51 19.76 -7.57
N LYS A 171 -11.00 18.62 -8.07
CA LYS A 171 -10.16 17.45 -8.36
C LYS A 171 -9.15 17.79 -9.46
N LEU A 172 -9.58 18.50 -10.52
CA LEU A 172 -8.70 18.96 -11.60
C LEU A 172 -7.65 19.96 -11.12
N GLU A 173 -8.04 20.95 -10.30
CA GLU A 173 -7.10 21.92 -9.74
C GLU A 173 -6.03 21.22 -8.89
N ARG A 174 -6.45 20.29 -8.02
CA ARG A 174 -5.52 19.49 -7.22
C ARG A 174 -4.60 18.65 -8.10
N TYR A 175 -5.14 17.95 -9.10
CA TYR A 175 -4.36 17.11 -9.99
C TYR A 175 -3.28 17.90 -10.73
N ARG A 176 -3.52 19.19 -11.02
CA ARG A 176 -2.51 20.10 -11.59
C ARG A 176 -1.55 20.67 -10.54
N LYS A 177 -2.00 20.88 -9.30
CA LYS A 177 -1.21 21.43 -8.19
C LYS A 177 -0.54 20.31 -7.39
N ASN A 178 0.36 19.58 -8.06
CA ASN A 178 1.16 18.53 -7.44
C ASN A 178 2.61 18.96 -7.25
N ASP A 179 3.23 18.45 -6.18
CA ASP A 179 4.66 18.55 -5.98
C ASP A 179 5.37 17.63 -6.98
N LEU A 180 6.41 18.14 -7.63
CA LEU A 180 7.10 17.44 -8.71
C LEU A 180 7.78 16.16 -8.21
N ILE A 181 8.45 16.22 -7.06
CA ILE A 181 9.09 15.07 -6.44
C ILE A 181 8.03 14.03 -6.06
N ASP A 182 6.90 14.44 -5.46
CA ASP A 182 5.82 13.51 -5.09
C ASP A 182 5.25 12.77 -6.30
N PHE A 183 4.97 13.51 -7.38
CA PHE A 183 4.52 12.95 -8.65
C PHE A 183 5.49 11.90 -9.21
N LEU A 184 6.79 12.23 -9.27
CA LEU A 184 7.81 11.34 -9.82
C LEU A 184 8.08 10.11 -8.94
N VAL A 185 8.09 10.27 -7.63
CA VAL A 185 8.29 9.15 -6.69
C VAL A 185 7.09 8.20 -6.71
N ARG A 186 5.84 8.71 -6.76
CA ARG A 186 4.63 7.87 -6.90
C ARG A 186 4.63 7.07 -8.20
N GLY A 187 5.11 7.68 -9.28
CA GLY A 187 5.32 7.02 -10.57
C GLY A 187 6.51 6.06 -10.61
N ASN A 188 7.17 5.78 -9.48
CA ASN A 188 8.35 4.93 -9.38
C ASN A 188 9.55 5.39 -10.24
N ILE A 189 9.61 6.68 -10.58
CA ILE A 189 10.72 7.30 -11.33
C ILE A 189 11.89 7.62 -10.40
N LEU A 190 11.60 8.22 -9.25
CA LEU A 190 12.60 8.54 -8.23
C LEU A 190 12.64 7.47 -7.11
N PRO A 191 13.77 7.33 -6.39
CA PRO A 191 13.87 6.40 -5.27
C PRO A 191 12.93 6.76 -4.12
N LYS A 192 12.11 5.80 -3.62
CA LYS A 192 11.16 6.06 -2.52
C LYS A 192 11.82 6.13 -1.14
N TYR A 193 12.85 5.34 -0.87
CA TYR A 193 13.47 5.28 0.48
C TYR A 193 14.13 6.61 0.89
N GLY A 194 14.49 7.46 -0.06
CA GLY A 194 15.01 8.82 0.20
C GLY A 194 13.91 9.86 0.46
N PHE A 195 12.64 9.53 0.20
CA PHE A 195 11.50 10.44 0.32
C PHE A 195 10.33 9.72 1.03
N PRO A 196 10.08 9.98 2.32
CA PRO A 196 9.04 9.30 3.09
C PRO A 196 7.64 9.82 2.73
N ILE A 197 7.21 9.62 1.49
CA ILE A 197 5.97 10.16 0.91
C ILE A 197 4.73 9.44 1.43
N ASP A 198 4.86 8.13 1.61
CA ASP A 198 3.80 7.29 2.14
C ASP A 198 3.97 7.09 3.65
N SER A 199 4.82 7.88 4.33
CA SER A 199 4.88 7.93 5.79
C SER A 199 3.99 9.06 6.30
N VAL A 200 3.17 8.75 7.30
CA VAL A 200 2.28 9.72 7.92
C VAL A 200 2.50 9.81 9.42
N GLU A 201 2.29 11.01 9.94
CA GLU A 201 2.50 11.32 11.34
C GLU A 201 1.19 11.30 12.13
N LEU A 202 1.25 10.82 13.37
CA LEU A 202 0.27 11.15 14.40
C LEU A 202 0.83 12.27 15.25
N SER A 203 0.26 13.46 15.09
CA SER A 203 0.64 14.66 15.83
C SER A 203 -0.26 14.89 17.03
N GLN A 204 0.25 15.53 18.08
CA GLN A 204 -0.58 15.96 19.20
C GLN A 204 -1.39 17.21 18.83
N ASN A 205 -2.57 17.37 19.43
CA ASN A 205 -3.33 18.60 19.34
C ASN A 205 -2.51 19.78 19.87
N ILE A 206 -2.52 20.90 19.14
CA ILE A 206 -1.73 22.11 19.48
C ILE A 206 -2.11 22.69 20.85
N ALA A 207 -3.35 22.48 21.30
CA ALA A 207 -3.79 22.98 22.62
C ALA A 207 -3.42 22.07 23.80
N SER A 208 -2.82 20.91 23.56
CA SER A 208 -2.38 20.05 24.66
C SER A 208 -1.31 20.76 25.51
N GLN A 209 -1.44 20.66 26.84
CA GLN A 209 -0.49 21.24 27.80
C GLN A 209 0.79 20.40 27.99
N SER A 210 0.95 19.34 27.20
CA SER A 210 2.09 18.43 27.22
C SER A 210 3.29 19.06 26.51
N ASN A 211 4.40 19.27 27.23
CA ASN A 211 5.68 19.70 26.64
C ASN A 211 6.39 18.63 25.81
N LYS A 212 5.84 17.40 25.70
CA LYS A 212 6.38 16.34 24.85
C LYS A 212 5.72 16.40 23.49
N SER A 213 6.52 16.61 22.44
CA SER A 213 6.05 16.52 21.07
C SER A 213 5.85 15.05 20.68
N LEU A 214 4.60 14.61 20.60
CA LEU A 214 4.26 13.31 20.02
C LEU A 214 4.64 13.33 18.53
N ASN A 215 5.75 12.68 18.18
CA ASN A 215 6.21 12.53 16.80
C ASN A 215 6.29 11.04 16.46
N LEU A 216 5.13 10.44 16.19
CA LEU A 216 5.07 9.06 15.73
C LEU A 216 4.85 9.00 14.22
N SER A 217 5.77 8.38 13.49
CA SER A 217 5.63 8.15 12.05
C SER A 217 5.41 6.67 11.73
N ARG A 218 4.52 6.41 10.77
CA ARG A 218 4.21 5.06 10.25
C ARG A 218 4.00 5.12 8.76
N ASP A 219 4.31 4.01 8.08
CA ASP A 219 3.85 3.76 6.72
C ASP A 219 2.31 3.85 6.67
N LEU A 220 1.78 4.49 5.63
CA LEU A 220 0.37 4.82 5.47
C LEU A 220 -0.51 3.56 5.45
N SER A 221 -0.01 2.44 4.93
CA SER A 221 -0.73 1.15 4.95
C SER A 221 -0.97 0.67 6.39
N VAL A 222 -0.02 0.92 7.28
CA VAL A 222 -0.09 0.55 8.70
C VAL A 222 -0.88 1.61 9.48
N ALA A 223 -0.66 2.89 9.18
CA ALA A 223 -1.32 4.00 9.85
C ALA A 223 -2.85 3.97 9.71
N ILE A 224 -3.39 3.44 8.60
CA ILE A 224 -4.84 3.26 8.43
C ILE A 224 -5.44 2.34 9.51
N SER A 225 -4.67 1.40 10.06
CA SER A 225 -5.10 0.57 11.20
C SER A 225 -4.71 1.17 12.55
N GLU A 226 -3.47 1.62 12.71
CA GLU A 226 -2.94 2.07 14.01
C GLU A 226 -3.43 3.46 14.39
N TYR A 227 -3.51 4.39 13.44
CA TYR A 227 -3.90 5.78 13.65
C TYR A 227 -5.32 6.08 13.19
N ALA A 228 -6.08 5.07 12.79
CA ALA A 228 -7.50 5.22 12.48
C ALA A 228 -8.23 5.98 13.62
N PRO A 229 -9.25 6.78 13.28
CA PRO A 229 -10.00 7.51 14.30
C PRO A 229 -10.53 6.59 15.40
N SER A 230 -10.42 7.04 16.65
CA SER A 230 -10.79 6.34 17.89
C SER A 230 -9.84 5.20 18.31
N SER A 231 -8.74 4.98 17.57
CA SER A 231 -7.63 4.13 18.03
C SER A 231 -6.90 4.78 19.21
N GLU A 232 -6.44 3.96 20.15
CA GLU A 232 -5.66 4.39 21.31
C GLU A 232 -4.21 3.94 21.14
N ILE A 233 -3.28 4.89 21.22
CA ILE A 233 -1.86 4.70 20.97
C ILE A 233 -1.09 5.03 22.24
N VAL A 234 -0.26 4.10 22.70
CA VAL A 234 0.66 4.32 23.83
C VAL A 234 1.96 4.91 23.31
N ALA A 235 2.33 6.09 23.81
CA ALA A 235 3.60 6.74 23.49
C ALA A 235 4.05 7.63 24.64
N ASP A 236 5.37 7.82 24.84
CA ASP A 236 5.94 8.73 25.84
C ASP A 236 5.41 8.59 27.29
N GLY A 237 4.85 7.43 27.64
CA GLY A 237 4.22 7.15 28.93
C GLY A 237 2.75 7.56 29.05
N GLY A 238 2.13 8.05 27.97
CA GLY A 238 0.71 8.41 27.88
C GLY A 238 -0.06 7.59 26.85
N LEU A 239 -1.38 7.54 27.03
CA LEU A 239 -2.34 6.95 26.10
C LEU A 239 -3.06 8.06 25.33
N TYR A 240 -2.85 8.08 24.01
CA TYR A 240 -3.37 9.08 23.08
C TYR A 240 -4.49 8.48 22.24
N THR A 241 -5.64 9.14 22.15
CA THR A 241 -6.69 8.73 21.21
C THR A 241 -6.53 9.50 19.90
N SER A 242 -6.38 8.80 18.77
CA SER A 242 -6.45 9.43 17.44
C SER A 242 -7.87 9.93 17.20
N ARG A 243 -8.06 11.21 16.86
CA ARG A 243 -9.41 11.81 16.78
C ARG A 243 -9.67 12.57 15.48
N TYR A 244 -8.64 13.05 14.81
CA TYR A 244 -8.77 13.84 13.59
C TYR A 244 -7.96 13.26 12.45
N ILE A 245 -8.53 13.30 11.25
CA ILE A 245 -7.78 13.14 10.00
C ILE A 245 -7.30 14.53 9.57
N ARG A 246 -5.98 14.70 9.48
CA ARG A 246 -5.39 16.00 9.13
C ARG A 246 -5.67 16.32 7.66
N LYS A 247 -6.01 17.57 7.39
CA LYS A 247 -6.18 18.10 6.03
C LYS A 247 -4.94 18.90 5.65
N PRO A 248 -4.51 18.91 4.37
CA PRO A 248 -3.43 19.78 3.92
C PRO A 248 -3.84 21.24 4.08
N ILE A 249 -2.97 22.03 4.72
CA ILE A 249 -3.20 23.46 4.99
C ILE A 249 -2.72 24.25 3.77
N VAL A 250 -3.61 25.06 3.17
CA VAL A 250 -3.27 25.93 2.03
C VAL A 250 -2.68 27.25 2.53
N ASN A 251 -3.31 27.81 3.55
CA ASN A 251 -2.92 29.05 4.22
C ASN A 251 -3.45 29.03 5.67
N ARG A 252 -3.15 30.05 6.49
CA ARG A 252 -3.52 30.07 7.92
C ARG A 252 -5.04 29.98 8.17
N SER A 253 -5.89 30.20 7.17
CA SER A 253 -7.36 30.25 7.29
C SER A 253 -8.11 29.15 6.52
N GLU A 254 -7.46 28.44 5.58
CA GLU A 254 -8.10 27.50 4.66
C GLU A 254 -7.37 26.15 4.59
N MET A 255 -8.15 25.08 4.79
CA MET A 255 -7.71 23.70 4.63
C MET A 255 -8.26 23.17 3.30
N THR A 256 -7.42 22.53 2.48
CA THR A 256 -7.88 21.80 1.28
C THR A 256 -8.79 20.64 1.66
N ASP A 257 -9.65 20.17 0.75
CA ASP A 257 -10.45 18.96 0.97
C ASP A 257 -9.59 17.69 1.17
N PHE A 258 -10.18 16.58 1.61
CA PHE A 258 -9.46 15.30 1.67
C PHE A 258 -9.10 14.79 0.26
N ASP A 259 -8.04 14.00 0.14
CA ASP A 259 -7.86 13.20 -1.05
C ASP A 259 -8.81 12.00 -0.99
N THR A 260 -9.74 11.94 -1.94
CA THR A 260 -10.82 10.97 -1.94
C THR A 260 -10.79 10.09 -3.18
N ALA A 261 -11.09 8.82 -2.97
CA ALA A 261 -11.39 7.82 -3.98
C ALA A 261 -12.76 7.18 -3.69
N TYR A 262 -13.16 6.25 -4.53
CA TYR A 262 -14.49 5.63 -4.51
C TYR A 262 -14.35 4.12 -4.48
N ILE A 263 -15.04 3.48 -3.53
CA ILE A 263 -15.03 2.03 -3.33
C ILE A 263 -16.45 1.48 -3.42
N ALA A 264 -16.66 0.43 -4.20
CA ALA A 264 -17.93 -0.27 -4.31
C ALA A 264 -17.77 -1.78 -4.07
N LYS A 265 -18.61 -2.36 -3.22
CA LYS A 265 -18.72 -3.81 -3.09
C LYS A 265 -19.71 -4.32 -4.14
N CYS A 266 -19.28 -5.22 -5.01
CA CYS A 266 -20.14 -5.77 -6.05
C CYS A 266 -21.27 -6.60 -5.42
N PRO A 267 -22.55 -6.37 -5.76
CA PRO A 267 -23.66 -7.12 -5.19
C PRO A 267 -23.72 -8.58 -5.66
N ARG A 268 -23.09 -8.91 -6.80
CA ARG A 268 -23.14 -10.25 -7.40
C ARG A 268 -22.02 -11.17 -6.94
N CYS A 269 -20.79 -10.66 -6.89
CA CYS A 269 -19.60 -11.47 -6.59
C CYS A 269 -18.86 -11.02 -5.34
N GLU A 270 -19.35 -10.00 -4.63
CA GLU A 270 -18.72 -9.41 -3.45
C GLU A 270 -17.34 -8.76 -3.65
N ASN A 271 -16.81 -8.77 -4.88
CA ASN A 271 -15.53 -8.15 -5.17
C ASN A 271 -15.57 -6.65 -4.89
N ILE A 272 -14.47 -6.13 -4.38
CA ILE A 272 -14.32 -4.72 -4.05
C ILE A 272 -13.71 -4.01 -5.26
N ASN A 273 -14.44 -3.04 -5.79
CA ASN A 273 -14.05 -2.25 -6.95
C ASN A 273 -13.60 -0.88 -6.45
N PHE A 274 -12.56 -0.35 -7.07
CA PHE A 274 -11.92 0.92 -6.70
C PHE A 274 -11.87 1.85 -7.90
N SER A 275 -12.08 3.15 -7.65
CA SER A 275 -11.88 4.21 -8.62
C SER A 275 -11.25 5.42 -7.94
N SER A 276 -10.08 5.84 -8.41
CA SER A 276 -9.40 7.07 -7.98
C SER A 276 -10.10 8.33 -8.50
N LEU A 277 -10.86 8.18 -9.59
CA LEU A 277 -11.63 9.23 -10.24
C LEU A 277 -13.10 9.22 -9.75
N PRO A 278 -13.73 10.41 -9.65
CA PRO A 278 -15.15 10.52 -9.36
C PRO A 278 -16.01 9.88 -10.45
N ILE A 279 -17.11 9.27 -10.03
CA ILE A 279 -18.06 8.58 -10.90
C ILE A 279 -19.24 9.52 -11.10
N SER A 280 -19.61 9.81 -12.35
CA SER A 280 -20.78 10.65 -12.63
C SER A 280 -22.07 9.83 -12.48
N LYS A 281 -23.23 10.51 -12.42
CA LYS A 281 -24.53 9.84 -12.19
C LYS A 281 -24.89 8.83 -13.27
N ASP A 282 -24.49 9.12 -14.52
CA ASP A 282 -24.77 8.29 -15.69
C ASP A 282 -23.61 7.34 -16.03
N ASP A 283 -22.48 7.45 -15.33
CA ASP A 283 -21.35 6.55 -15.52
C ASP A 283 -21.67 5.19 -14.89
N VAL A 284 -21.45 4.14 -15.68
CA VAL A 284 -21.64 2.76 -15.30
C VAL A 284 -20.30 2.06 -15.39
N LYS A 285 -19.76 1.66 -14.24
CA LYS A 285 -18.51 0.91 -14.16
C LYS A 285 -18.82 -0.57 -14.11
N SER A 286 -18.14 -1.38 -14.93
CA SER A 286 -18.23 -2.83 -14.83
C SER A 286 -17.37 -3.33 -13.67
N CYS A 287 -17.86 -4.34 -12.95
CA CYS A 287 -17.07 -5.01 -11.94
C CYS A 287 -15.88 -5.73 -12.60
N ALA A 288 -14.67 -5.55 -12.05
CA ALA A 288 -13.43 -6.11 -12.57
C ALA A 288 -13.42 -7.66 -12.65
N ILE A 289 -14.28 -8.33 -11.88
CA ILE A 289 -14.30 -9.80 -11.79
C ILE A 289 -15.47 -10.44 -12.55
N CYS A 290 -16.71 -9.96 -12.35
CA CYS A 290 -17.90 -10.59 -12.92
C CYS A 290 -18.58 -9.77 -14.02
N GLY A 291 -18.07 -8.57 -14.33
CA GLY A 291 -18.64 -7.68 -15.35
C GLY A 291 -19.95 -6.99 -14.96
N ASN A 292 -20.50 -7.22 -13.75
CA ASN A 292 -21.74 -6.59 -13.31
C ASN A 292 -21.63 -5.06 -13.29
N GLU A 293 -22.68 -4.38 -13.76
CA GLU A 293 -22.76 -2.92 -13.79
C GLU A 293 -22.91 -2.32 -12.38
N LEU A 294 -22.05 -1.37 -12.05
CA LEU A 294 -22.02 -0.61 -10.81
C LEU A 294 -22.30 0.85 -11.14
N LYS A 295 -23.33 1.41 -10.50
CA LYS A 295 -23.76 2.80 -10.68
C LYS A 295 -23.19 3.67 -9.57
N HIS A 296 -23.21 4.99 -9.75
CA HIS A 296 -22.74 5.96 -8.75
C HIS A 296 -23.22 5.68 -7.30
N ARG A 297 -24.48 5.23 -7.13
CA ARG A 297 -25.06 4.93 -5.80
C ARG A 297 -24.41 3.75 -5.06
N ASP A 298 -23.72 2.87 -5.79
CA ASP A 298 -23.08 1.68 -5.24
C ASP A 298 -21.69 2.00 -4.68
N PHE A 299 -21.17 3.20 -4.96
CA PHE A 299 -19.85 3.66 -4.53
C PHE A 299 -19.91 4.52 -3.27
N TYR A 300 -19.02 4.21 -2.34
CA TYR A 300 -18.77 5.00 -1.14
C TYR A 300 -17.46 5.75 -1.26
N SER A 301 -17.43 6.98 -0.75
CA SER A 301 -16.20 7.76 -0.69
C SER A 301 -15.24 7.18 0.36
N SER A 302 -13.95 7.22 0.03
CA SER A 302 -12.86 6.80 0.90
C SER A 302 -11.78 7.87 0.92
N ILE A 303 -11.18 8.15 2.07
CA ILE A 303 -10.15 9.16 2.26
C ILE A 303 -8.77 8.49 2.25
N GLN A 304 -7.81 9.08 1.55
CA GLN A 304 -6.39 8.77 1.71
C GLN A 304 -5.75 9.78 2.66
N PRO A 305 -5.42 9.42 3.91
CA PRO A 305 -5.03 10.37 4.95
C PRO A 305 -3.54 10.79 4.85
N ARG A 306 -3.13 11.32 3.69
CA ARG A 306 -1.72 11.66 3.40
C ARG A 306 -1.12 12.72 4.32
N SER A 307 -1.93 13.63 4.86
CA SER A 307 -1.45 14.64 5.80
C SER A 307 -1.33 14.14 7.23
N GLY A 308 -1.66 12.86 7.47
CA GLY A 308 -1.59 12.23 8.78
C GLY A 308 -2.81 12.45 9.66
N PHE A 309 -2.60 12.27 10.95
CA PHE A 309 -3.64 12.23 11.97
C PHE A 309 -3.29 13.17 13.13
N VAL A 310 -4.31 13.55 13.89
CA VAL A 310 -4.14 14.34 15.11
C VAL A 310 -4.82 13.62 16.27
N ALA A 311 -4.09 13.46 17.36
CA ALA A 311 -4.64 12.98 18.62
C ALA A 311 -5.57 14.02 19.25
N GLU A 312 -6.47 13.59 20.13
CA GLU A 312 -7.21 14.52 20.97
C GLU A 312 -6.31 15.23 21.99
N GLU A 313 -6.85 16.27 22.61
CA GLU A 313 -6.14 17.08 23.61
C GLU A 313 -5.83 16.28 24.88
N ASP A 314 -6.77 15.42 25.27
CA ASP A 314 -6.73 14.68 26.52
C ASP A 314 -5.78 13.47 26.39
N VAL A 315 -4.78 13.41 27.27
CA VAL A 315 -3.85 12.27 27.38
C VAL A 315 -4.23 11.48 28.62
N LYS A 316 -4.51 10.19 28.46
CA LYS A 316 -4.88 9.29 29.56
C LYS A 316 -3.65 8.55 30.08
N ASP A 317 -3.73 8.04 31.29
CA ASP A 317 -2.71 7.13 31.82
C ASP A 317 -2.72 5.79 31.06
N VAL A 318 -1.53 5.22 30.89
CA VAL A 318 -1.36 3.94 30.21
C VAL A 318 -1.87 2.82 31.11
N PRO A 319 -2.90 2.05 30.70
CA PRO A 319 -3.36 0.92 31.50
C PRO A 319 -2.34 -0.21 31.47
N LEU A 320 -2.39 -1.07 32.49
CA LEU A 320 -1.53 -2.26 32.58
C LEU A 320 -1.87 -3.33 31.52
N SER A 321 -3.08 -3.28 30.95
CA SER A 321 -3.51 -4.18 29.88
C SER A 321 -2.98 -3.73 28.51
N SER A 322 -2.54 -4.69 27.69
CA SER A 322 -2.18 -4.40 26.30
C SER A 322 -3.40 -3.89 25.53
N GLN A 323 -3.22 -2.77 24.81
CA GLN A 323 -4.26 -2.27 23.92
C GLN A 323 -4.32 -3.11 22.65
N GLU A 324 -5.50 -3.62 22.33
CA GLU A 324 -5.73 -4.30 21.07
C GLU A 324 -5.86 -3.29 19.93
N ARG A 325 -5.32 -3.64 18.76
CA ARG A 325 -5.57 -2.87 17.54
C ARG A 325 -7.05 -2.99 17.19
N LYS A 326 -7.82 -1.93 17.41
CA LYS A 326 -9.27 -1.90 17.18
C LYS A 326 -9.63 -2.10 15.71
N TYR A 327 -8.90 -1.43 14.81
CA TYR A 327 -9.21 -1.45 13.37
C TYR A 327 -8.22 -2.27 12.57
N LYS A 328 -8.71 -2.82 11.46
CA LYS A 328 -7.96 -3.72 10.58
C LYS A 328 -7.98 -3.20 9.15
N THR A 329 -7.02 -3.69 8.37
CA THR A 329 -6.89 -3.36 6.95
C THR A 329 -7.06 -4.59 6.07
N GLU A 330 -7.54 -4.38 4.86
CA GLU A 330 -7.72 -5.39 3.83
C GLU A 330 -7.03 -4.93 2.56
N ALA A 331 -6.14 -5.79 2.02
CA ALA A 331 -5.46 -5.53 0.76
C ALA A 331 -6.26 -6.10 -0.40
N ILE A 332 -6.44 -5.29 -1.44
CA ILE A 332 -7.19 -5.62 -2.64
C ILE A 332 -6.26 -5.42 -3.84
N TYR A 333 -6.13 -6.47 -4.64
CA TYR A 333 -5.47 -6.38 -5.93
C TYR A 333 -6.43 -5.78 -6.96
N ILE A 334 -6.06 -4.64 -7.54
CA ILE A 334 -6.86 -3.96 -8.57
C ILE A 334 -6.34 -4.34 -9.97
N GLY A 335 -5.04 -4.53 -10.08
CA GLY A 335 -4.37 -4.66 -11.38
C GLY A 335 -4.13 -3.30 -12.02
N ASP A 336 -3.07 -3.20 -12.80
CA ASP A 336 -2.77 -2.02 -13.62
C ASP A 336 -2.61 -2.46 -15.09
N PRO A 337 -3.41 -1.90 -16.03
CA PRO A 337 -3.24 -2.17 -17.47
C PRO A 337 -1.85 -1.79 -17.99
N MET A 338 -1.18 -0.85 -17.33
CA MET A 338 0.19 -0.40 -17.64
C MET A 338 1.26 -1.12 -16.80
N ALA A 339 0.90 -2.17 -16.04
CA ALA A 339 1.86 -2.99 -15.33
C ALA A 339 2.87 -3.59 -16.32
N PHE A 340 4.15 -3.63 -15.93
CA PHE A 340 5.21 -4.15 -16.79
C PHE A 340 5.36 -5.66 -16.54
N PRO A 341 5.00 -6.53 -17.49
CA PRO A 341 5.22 -7.97 -17.35
C PRO A 341 6.72 -8.26 -17.38
N ILE A 342 7.21 -8.99 -16.38
CA ILE A 342 8.63 -9.33 -16.25
C ILE A 342 8.86 -10.74 -16.77
N SER A 343 8.14 -11.69 -16.21
CA SER A 343 8.27 -13.11 -16.51
C SER A 343 6.92 -13.79 -16.37
N LYS A 344 6.73 -14.83 -17.17
CA LYS A 344 5.59 -15.73 -17.07
C LYS A 344 6.09 -17.13 -17.35
N TYR A 345 6.04 -17.98 -16.34
CA TYR A 345 6.45 -19.38 -16.43
C TYR A 345 5.26 -20.28 -16.18
N GLU A 346 5.21 -21.37 -16.93
CA GLU A 346 4.21 -22.42 -16.79
C GLU A 346 4.93 -23.70 -16.39
N PHE A 347 4.56 -24.22 -15.23
CA PHE A 347 5.12 -25.43 -14.66
C PHE A 347 4.07 -26.53 -14.72
N LYS A 348 4.43 -27.66 -15.32
CA LYS A 348 3.61 -28.86 -15.30
C LYS A 348 4.08 -29.74 -14.15
N ILE A 349 3.32 -29.77 -13.07
CA ILE A 349 3.60 -30.62 -11.91
C ILE A 349 2.55 -31.72 -11.88
N ALA A 350 2.99 -32.96 -12.06
CA ALA A 350 2.11 -34.11 -12.31
C ALA A 350 1.13 -33.84 -13.47
N ASN A 351 -0.17 -33.67 -13.16
CA ASN A 351 -1.24 -33.41 -14.12
C ASN A 351 -1.83 -31.99 -14.01
N ILE A 352 -1.25 -31.12 -13.17
CA ILE A 352 -1.76 -29.76 -12.93
C ILE A 352 -0.78 -28.76 -13.53
N ASN A 353 -1.31 -27.83 -14.31
CA ASN A 353 -0.53 -26.69 -14.79
C ASN A 353 -0.57 -25.58 -13.74
N LEU A 354 0.60 -25.04 -13.41
CA LEU A 354 0.76 -23.94 -12.48
C LEU A 354 1.45 -22.78 -13.20
N ILE A 355 0.78 -21.64 -13.27
CA ILE A 355 1.29 -20.45 -13.96
C ILE A 355 1.73 -19.43 -12.91
N VAL A 356 3.00 -19.04 -12.96
CA VAL A 356 3.56 -17.95 -12.16
C VAL A 356 3.90 -16.78 -13.07
N GLU A 357 3.20 -15.67 -12.90
CA GLU A 357 3.44 -14.41 -13.61
C GLU A 357 4.00 -13.37 -12.65
N SER A 358 5.13 -12.75 -12.99
CA SER A 358 5.69 -11.62 -12.25
C SER A 358 5.46 -10.32 -13.00
N THR A 359 4.89 -9.32 -12.33
CA THR A 359 4.68 -7.97 -12.85
C THR A 359 5.35 -6.91 -11.98
N ALA A 360 5.83 -5.84 -12.60
CA ALA A 360 6.32 -4.64 -11.92
C ALA A 360 5.29 -3.51 -12.01
N ASN A 361 5.30 -2.63 -11.01
CA ASN A 361 4.44 -1.43 -10.94
C ASN A 361 2.94 -1.76 -11.02
N ASP A 362 2.53 -2.88 -10.42
CA ASP A 362 1.13 -3.28 -10.37
C ASP A 362 0.42 -2.60 -9.19
N SER A 363 -0.89 -2.39 -9.30
CA SER A 363 -1.66 -1.51 -8.41
C SER A 363 -2.44 -2.30 -7.34
N LEU A 364 -2.24 -1.91 -6.08
CA LEU A 364 -2.97 -2.42 -4.93
C LEU A 364 -3.60 -1.28 -4.12
N VAL A 365 -4.71 -1.60 -3.47
CA VAL A 365 -5.33 -0.73 -2.47
C VAL A 365 -5.46 -1.47 -1.15
N VAL A 366 -4.94 -0.85 -0.10
CA VAL A 366 -5.19 -1.24 1.28
C VAL A 366 -6.30 -0.36 1.81
N LYS A 367 -7.41 -0.95 2.28
CA LYS A 367 -8.53 -0.19 2.86
C LYS A 367 -8.82 -0.59 4.29
N SER A 368 -9.44 0.31 5.05
CA SER A 368 -10.01 -0.04 6.35
C SER A 368 -11.18 -1.03 6.19
N THR A 369 -11.34 -1.92 7.17
CA THR A 369 -12.52 -2.78 7.28
C THR A 369 -13.76 -1.96 7.64
N ASP A 370 -13.58 -1.03 8.55
CA ASP A 370 -14.63 -0.20 9.12
C ASP A 370 -14.67 1.18 8.45
N TYR A 371 -15.82 1.82 8.58
CA TYR A 371 -16.03 3.19 8.14
C TYR A 371 -16.05 4.15 9.34
N PHE A 372 -15.74 5.41 9.06
CA PHE A 372 -15.65 6.48 10.03
C PHE A 372 -16.54 7.64 9.62
N TYR A 373 -17.13 8.31 10.60
CA TYR A 373 -17.87 9.55 10.40
C TYR A 373 -16.91 10.72 10.53
N VAL A 374 -16.62 11.40 9.42
CA VAL A 374 -15.61 12.46 9.34
C VAL A 374 -16.25 13.80 9.03
N CYS A 375 -15.82 14.84 9.74
CA CYS A 375 -16.18 16.22 9.51
C CYS A 375 -15.48 16.73 8.25
N PRO A 376 -16.22 17.08 7.17
CA PRO A 376 -15.60 17.58 5.95
C PRO A 376 -14.84 18.90 6.14
N LYS A 377 -15.16 19.67 7.20
CA LYS A 377 -14.50 20.96 7.46
C LYS A 377 -13.16 20.81 8.18
N CYS A 378 -13.14 20.23 9.38
CA CYS A 378 -11.97 20.19 10.26
C CYS A 378 -11.32 18.81 10.41
N GLY A 379 -11.93 17.75 9.88
CA GLY A 379 -11.41 16.38 9.96
C GLY A 379 -11.62 15.66 11.29
N TYR A 380 -12.40 16.23 12.22
CA TYR A 380 -12.87 15.49 13.40
C TYR A 380 -13.58 14.22 12.98
N SER A 381 -13.30 13.12 13.66
CA SER A 381 -13.76 11.81 13.25
C SER A 381 -14.16 10.90 14.42
N ILE A 382 -15.19 10.10 14.19
CA ILE A 382 -15.73 9.11 15.12
C ILE A 382 -15.81 7.78 14.37
N ALA A 383 -15.38 6.70 15.00
CA ALA A 383 -15.52 5.36 14.43
C ALA A 383 -16.93 4.79 14.62
N ASN A 384 -17.32 3.85 13.75
CA ASN A 384 -18.65 3.26 13.78
C ASN A 384 -18.97 2.46 15.06
N ASP A 385 -17.94 1.95 15.74
CA ASP A 385 -18.07 1.17 16.97
C ASP A 385 -18.21 2.03 18.24
N GLU A 386 -17.91 3.34 18.15
CA GLU A 386 -18.05 4.30 19.25
C GLU A 386 -19.52 4.75 19.44
N LYS A 387 -20.43 3.78 19.63
CA LYS A 387 -21.89 3.99 19.70
C LYS A 387 -22.31 5.01 20.76
N GLY A 388 -21.53 5.17 21.83
CA GLY A 388 -21.77 6.19 22.86
C GLY A 388 -21.67 7.62 22.33
N GLU A 389 -20.67 7.90 21.50
CA GLU A 389 -20.51 9.21 20.85
C GLU A 389 -21.49 9.39 19.69
N LEU A 390 -21.75 8.32 18.92
CA LEU A 390 -22.68 8.37 17.77
C LEU A 390 -24.13 8.64 18.20
N LYS A 391 -24.58 8.08 19.32
CA LYS A 391 -25.94 8.33 19.87
C LYS A 391 -26.19 9.79 20.27
N LYS A 392 -25.13 10.63 20.36
CA LYS A 392 -25.27 12.07 20.60
C LYS A 392 -25.76 12.83 19.35
N TYR A 393 -25.80 12.17 18.19
CA TYR A 393 -26.34 12.69 16.93
C TYR A 393 -27.80 12.22 16.79
N GLU A 394 -28.71 13.18 16.70
CA GLU A 394 -30.17 12.94 16.78
C GLU A 394 -30.69 12.10 15.59
N ASP A 395 -30.03 12.21 14.44
CA ASP A 395 -30.38 11.50 13.20
C ASP A 395 -29.61 10.19 13.01
N TYR A 396 -28.79 9.78 13.98
CA TYR A 396 -27.97 8.58 13.84
C TYR A 396 -28.83 7.34 13.66
N ARG A 397 -28.53 6.63 12.57
CA ARG A 397 -29.00 5.27 12.29
C ARG A 397 -27.79 4.44 11.87
N ASP A 398 -27.79 3.17 12.23
CA ASP A 398 -26.72 2.27 11.81
C ASP A 398 -26.61 2.26 10.28
N GLY A 399 -25.40 2.44 9.76
CA GLY A 399 -25.14 2.53 8.32
C GLY A 399 -25.57 3.84 7.64
N ALA A 400 -25.97 4.88 8.37
CA ALA A 400 -26.29 6.18 7.78
C ALA A 400 -25.09 6.77 7.03
N SER A 401 -25.32 7.38 5.85
CA SER A 401 -24.27 7.99 5.03
C SER A 401 -23.80 9.35 5.59
N ARG A 402 -24.64 9.99 6.40
CA ARG A 402 -24.42 11.30 7.02
C ARG A 402 -25.13 11.32 8.37
N ILE A 403 -24.53 11.98 9.34
CA ILE A 403 -25.12 12.26 10.65
C ILE A 403 -24.95 13.74 10.97
N GLU A 404 -25.89 14.29 11.71
CA GLU A 404 -26.03 15.71 12.03
C GLU A 404 -26.46 15.92 13.49
N LYS A 405 -26.08 17.09 14.01
CA LYS A 405 -26.53 17.54 15.32
C LYS A 405 -27.02 18.98 15.23
N THR A 406 -27.94 19.34 16.11
CA THR A 406 -28.51 20.69 16.21
C THR A 406 -27.53 21.74 16.74
N LYS A 407 -26.51 21.34 17.52
CA LYS A 407 -25.51 22.25 18.12
C LYS A 407 -24.07 21.91 17.71
N ASN A 408 -23.26 22.95 17.48
CA ASN A 408 -21.82 22.86 17.28
C ASN A 408 -21.13 22.37 18.57
N GLU A 409 -20.54 21.17 18.56
CA GLU A 409 -19.94 20.61 19.78
C GLU A 409 -18.55 20.00 19.63
N HIS A 410 -18.13 19.54 18.44
CA HIS A 410 -16.79 18.95 18.36
C HIS A 410 -15.69 20.03 18.33
N LYS A 411 -14.64 19.80 19.13
CA LYS A 411 -13.44 20.63 19.19
C LYS A 411 -12.73 20.62 17.83
N ASN A 412 -12.13 21.74 17.42
CA ASN A 412 -11.27 21.76 16.24
C ASN A 412 -9.87 21.17 16.56
N PRO A 413 -9.09 20.71 15.56
CA PRO A 413 -7.78 20.08 15.79
C PRO A 413 -6.69 21.05 16.29
N PHE A 414 -6.97 22.35 16.34
CA PHE A 414 -6.05 23.39 16.81
C PHE A 414 -6.39 23.86 18.25
N GLY A 415 -7.40 23.23 18.86
CA GLY A 415 -7.87 23.42 20.23
C GLY A 415 -8.35 24.82 20.63
N ARG A 416 -8.35 25.80 19.72
CA ARG A 416 -8.97 27.12 19.93
C ARG A 416 -10.38 27.13 19.34
N GLY A 417 -11.33 26.53 20.06
CA GLY A 417 -12.77 26.65 19.78
C GLY A 417 -13.45 25.43 19.13
N LYS A 418 -14.77 25.55 18.94
CA LYS A 418 -15.62 24.52 18.34
C LYS A 418 -15.65 24.68 16.82
N CYS A 419 -15.74 23.57 16.10
CA CYS A 419 -15.98 23.61 14.67
C CYS A 419 -17.41 24.10 14.39
N SER A 420 -17.58 24.94 13.37
CA SER A 420 -18.89 25.46 12.97
C SER A 420 -19.73 24.48 12.14
N ASN A 421 -19.19 23.29 11.84
CA ASN A 421 -19.86 22.29 11.03
C ASN A 421 -20.52 21.25 11.94
N THR A 422 -21.80 21.01 11.74
CA THR A 422 -22.60 20.08 12.56
C THR A 422 -22.71 18.69 11.96
N SER A 423 -22.30 18.51 10.70
CA SER A 423 -22.48 17.25 9.99
C SER A 423 -21.20 16.45 9.80
N LEU A 424 -21.27 15.15 10.06
CA LEU A 424 -20.25 14.18 9.70
C LEU A 424 -20.73 13.31 8.54
N LYS A 425 -19.81 12.96 7.63
CA LYS A 425 -20.09 12.08 6.50
C LYS A 425 -19.31 10.78 6.65
N ARG A 426 -19.89 9.68 6.16
CA ARG A 426 -19.26 8.37 6.19
C ARG A 426 -18.13 8.28 5.15
N TYR A 427 -16.96 7.86 5.60
CA TYR A 427 -15.81 7.55 4.76
C TYR A 427 -15.12 6.26 5.21
N TYR A 428 -14.61 5.50 4.25
CA TYR A 428 -13.55 4.53 4.52
C TYR A 428 -12.19 5.24 4.51
N LEU A 429 -11.16 4.56 5.00
CA LEU A 429 -9.78 4.96 4.79
C LEU A 429 -9.14 4.03 3.76
N HIS A 430 -8.27 4.55 2.90
CA HIS A 430 -7.52 3.74 1.96
C HIS A 430 -6.12 4.28 1.69
N HIS A 431 -5.27 3.42 1.15
CA HIS A 431 -4.00 3.75 0.56
C HIS A 431 -3.86 2.97 -0.75
N GLU A 432 -3.75 3.70 -1.84
CA GLU A 432 -3.35 3.18 -3.14
C GLU A 432 -1.84 3.27 -3.28
N PHE A 433 -1.19 2.19 -3.72
CA PHE A 433 0.23 2.17 -4.05
C PHE A 433 0.53 1.14 -5.15
N LYS A 434 1.63 1.38 -5.88
CA LYS A 434 2.15 0.46 -6.90
C LYS A 434 3.33 -0.32 -6.36
N THR A 435 3.40 -1.63 -6.62
CA THR A 435 4.48 -2.51 -6.15
C THR A 435 4.75 -3.67 -7.13
N ASP A 436 5.69 -4.54 -6.81
CA ASP A 436 5.92 -5.78 -7.57
C ASP A 436 5.03 -6.90 -7.08
N VAL A 437 4.50 -7.67 -8.02
CA VAL A 437 3.53 -8.73 -7.76
C VAL A 437 3.97 -10.02 -8.45
N ALA A 438 3.85 -11.14 -7.74
CA ALA A 438 3.84 -12.48 -8.30
C ALA A 438 2.42 -13.06 -8.20
N LYS A 439 1.87 -13.45 -9.34
CA LYS A 439 0.53 -14.01 -9.50
C LYS A 439 0.67 -15.51 -9.73
N ILE A 440 0.04 -16.29 -8.87
CA ILE A 440 0.02 -17.75 -8.96
C ILE A 440 -1.39 -18.15 -9.37
N SER A 441 -1.50 -18.82 -10.52
CA SER A 441 -2.74 -19.40 -11.02
C SER A 441 -2.58 -20.92 -11.05
N PHE A 442 -3.59 -21.63 -10.56
CA PHE A 442 -3.63 -23.10 -10.56
C PHE A 442 -4.68 -23.58 -11.55
N ASP A 443 -4.30 -24.52 -12.42
CA ASP A 443 -5.20 -25.19 -13.37
C ASP A 443 -5.91 -26.39 -12.69
N CYS A 444 -6.56 -26.12 -11.56
CA CYS A 444 -7.32 -27.09 -10.78
C CYS A 444 -8.51 -26.42 -10.08
N ASP A 445 -9.32 -27.21 -9.36
CA ASP A 445 -10.45 -26.65 -8.61
C ASP A 445 -9.95 -25.80 -7.44
N THR A 446 -10.11 -24.49 -7.59
CA THR A 446 -9.74 -23.50 -6.59
C THR A 446 -10.95 -22.84 -5.94
N SER A 447 -12.17 -23.34 -6.19
CA SER A 447 -13.42 -22.65 -5.83
C SER A 447 -13.70 -22.49 -4.34
N ASP A 448 -13.08 -23.31 -3.48
CA ASP A 448 -13.21 -23.15 -2.02
C ASP A 448 -12.30 -22.04 -1.49
N TYR A 449 -12.92 -20.92 -1.10
CA TYR A 449 -12.23 -19.78 -0.49
C TYR A 449 -11.44 -20.16 0.77
N SER A 450 -11.97 -21.06 1.60
CA SER A 450 -11.30 -21.49 2.84
C SER A 450 -10.01 -22.25 2.56
N THR A 451 -10.05 -23.18 1.60
CA THR A 451 -8.86 -23.89 1.11
C THR A 451 -7.83 -22.92 0.56
N MET A 452 -8.21 -22.04 -0.37
CA MET A 452 -7.26 -21.15 -1.05
C MET A 452 -6.64 -20.11 -0.12
N LEU A 453 -7.40 -19.63 0.87
CA LEU A 453 -6.89 -18.73 1.91
C LEU A 453 -5.87 -19.42 2.81
N SER A 454 -6.09 -20.70 3.10
CA SER A 454 -5.18 -21.52 3.89
C SER A 454 -3.91 -21.86 3.11
N VAL A 455 -4.04 -22.22 1.82
CA VAL A 455 -2.91 -22.43 0.89
C VAL A 455 -2.07 -21.17 0.75
N MET A 456 -2.70 -20.00 0.56
CA MET A 456 -2.01 -18.72 0.48
C MET A 456 -1.15 -18.45 1.71
N ASN A 457 -1.70 -18.64 2.92
CA ASN A 457 -0.94 -18.42 4.15
C ASN A 457 0.19 -19.44 4.32
N ALA A 458 -0.01 -20.70 3.95
CA ALA A 458 1.03 -21.73 3.99
C ALA A 458 2.19 -21.41 3.04
N LEU A 459 1.90 -21.06 1.79
CA LEU A 459 2.90 -20.67 0.80
C LEU A 459 3.64 -19.40 1.21
N LEU A 460 2.92 -18.39 1.71
CA LEU A 460 3.53 -17.12 2.11
C LEU A 460 4.46 -17.27 3.33
N ASN A 461 4.06 -18.05 4.34
CA ASN A 461 4.92 -18.34 5.49
C ASN A 461 6.14 -19.16 5.07
N SER A 462 5.96 -20.14 4.19
CA SER A 462 7.05 -20.99 3.70
C SER A 462 8.02 -20.22 2.81
N PHE A 463 7.52 -19.30 1.97
CA PHE A 463 8.33 -18.41 1.15
C PHE A 463 9.19 -17.45 1.97
N SER A 464 8.61 -16.86 3.02
CA SER A 464 9.32 -16.01 3.99
C SER A 464 10.50 -16.77 4.61
N ASN A 465 10.25 -17.99 5.07
CA ASN A 465 11.25 -18.81 5.75
C ASN A 465 12.32 -19.35 4.79
N GLU A 466 11.92 -19.77 3.58
CA GLU A 466 12.85 -20.35 2.59
C GLU A 466 13.88 -19.33 2.11
N LEU A 467 13.45 -18.07 1.94
CA LEU A 467 14.32 -17.00 1.44
C LEU A 467 14.87 -16.08 2.54
N ASN A 468 14.62 -16.40 3.82
CA ASN A 468 14.97 -15.59 4.99
C ASN A 468 14.51 -14.12 4.85
N ILE A 469 13.27 -13.94 4.40
CA ILE A 469 12.63 -12.63 4.25
C ILE A 469 11.81 -12.36 5.51
N GLU A 470 11.87 -11.13 6.03
CA GLU A 470 11.02 -10.71 7.14
C GLU A 470 9.55 -10.77 6.71
N ARG A 471 8.71 -11.39 7.53
CA ARG A 471 7.31 -11.69 7.15
C ARG A 471 6.49 -10.44 6.82
N ARG A 472 6.89 -9.27 7.31
CA ARG A 472 6.25 -7.97 7.07
C ARG A 472 6.60 -7.35 5.72
N ASP A 473 7.71 -7.76 5.11
CA ASP A 473 8.19 -7.22 3.83
C ASP A 473 7.45 -7.81 2.63
N ILE A 474 6.78 -8.94 2.83
CA ILE A 474 5.98 -9.65 1.83
C ILE A 474 4.56 -9.90 2.34
N LYS A 475 3.57 -9.66 1.50
CA LYS A 475 2.15 -9.89 1.81
C LYS A 475 1.48 -10.65 0.67
N ALA A 476 0.29 -11.17 0.93
CA ALA A 476 -0.53 -11.74 -0.12
C ALA A 476 -2.01 -11.42 0.04
N CYS A 477 -2.72 -11.46 -1.07
CA CYS A 477 -4.18 -11.41 -1.13
C CYS A 477 -4.68 -12.39 -2.19
N LEU A 478 -5.96 -12.75 -2.09
CA LEU A 478 -6.64 -13.54 -3.10
C LEU A 478 -7.35 -12.62 -4.07
N THR A 479 -7.23 -12.94 -5.36
CA THR A 479 -8.16 -12.46 -6.39
C THR A 479 -8.84 -13.67 -7.03
N TYR A 480 -9.89 -13.48 -7.81
CA TYR A 480 -10.59 -14.57 -8.45
C TYR A 480 -11.19 -14.13 -9.78
N LYS A 481 -11.40 -15.06 -10.69
CA LYS A 481 -12.23 -14.87 -11.89
C LYS A 481 -13.44 -15.77 -11.81
N VAL A 482 -14.56 -15.33 -12.37
CA VAL A 482 -15.77 -16.16 -12.46
C VAL A 482 -15.83 -16.73 -13.87
N ASN A 483 -15.54 -18.02 -14.02
CA ASN A 483 -15.64 -18.77 -15.27
C ASN A 483 -16.74 -19.82 -15.14
N ASN A 484 -17.73 -19.79 -16.03
CA ASN A 484 -18.85 -20.75 -16.06
C ASN A 484 -19.54 -20.96 -14.68
N GLY A 485 -19.60 -19.90 -13.85
CA GLY A 485 -20.19 -19.94 -12.50
C GLY A 485 -19.28 -20.48 -11.39
N LYS A 486 -18.06 -20.95 -11.71
CA LYS A 486 -17.04 -21.33 -10.73
C LYS A 486 -16.07 -20.17 -10.48
N MET A 487 -15.64 -20.03 -9.22
CA MET A 487 -14.62 -19.06 -8.82
C MET A 487 -13.23 -19.69 -9.00
N GLU A 488 -12.44 -19.15 -9.90
CA GLU A 488 -11.03 -19.52 -10.07
C GLU A 488 -10.18 -18.54 -9.28
N HIS A 489 -9.69 -18.97 -8.12
CA HIS A 489 -8.87 -18.14 -7.24
C HIS A 489 -7.42 -18.10 -7.72
N LYS A 490 -6.81 -16.92 -7.60
CA LYS A 490 -5.39 -16.66 -7.83
C LYS A 490 -4.78 -16.06 -6.58
N ILE A 491 -3.56 -16.49 -6.28
CA ILE A 491 -2.79 -15.96 -5.16
C ILE A 491 -1.90 -14.83 -5.68
N ILE A 492 -2.01 -13.67 -5.06
CA ILE A 492 -1.23 -12.47 -5.39
C ILE A 492 -0.26 -12.24 -4.24
N ILE A 493 1.03 -12.55 -4.44
CA ILE A 493 2.11 -12.24 -3.50
C ILE A 493 2.74 -10.91 -3.93
N TYR A 494 2.91 -9.98 -3.01
CA TYR A 494 3.42 -8.65 -3.32
C TYR A 494 4.36 -8.13 -2.24
N ASP A 495 5.25 -7.23 -2.64
CA ASP A 495 6.14 -6.54 -1.70
C ASP A 495 5.34 -5.48 -0.94
N ALA A 496 5.43 -5.50 0.39
CA ALA A 496 4.70 -4.59 1.26
C ALA A 496 5.16 -3.13 1.10
N VAL A 497 6.37 -2.90 0.60
CA VAL A 497 6.94 -1.57 0.38
C VAL A 497 6.48 -1.00 -0.97
N PRO A 498 5.92 0.22 -1.00
CA PRO A 498 5.62 0.91 -2.25
C PRO A 498 6.83 0.96 -3.18
N GLY A 499 6.58 0.73 -4.46
CA GLY A 499 7.61 0.64 -5.48
C GLY A 499 8.32 -0.71 -5.55
N GLY A 500 8.10 -1.64 -4.62
CA GLY A 500 8.63 -3.02 -4.60
C GLY A 500 10.14 -3.13 -4.35
N ALA A 501 10.52 -4.02 -3.43
CA ALA A 501 11.89 -4.38 -3.10
C ALA A 501 12.47 -5.47 -4.04
N GLY A 502 11.61 -6.14 -4.82
CA GLY A 502 11.94 -7.26 -5.69
C GLY A 502 11.84 -8.63 -5.02
N HIS A 503 11.22 -8.75 -3.84
CA HIS A 503 11.11 -10.03 -3.14
C HIS A 503 10.11 -10.96 -3.84
N SER A 504 8.92 -10.47 -4.16
CA SER A 504 7.86 -11.24 -4.83
C SER A 504 8.34 -11.88 -6.14
N ARG A 505 9.21 -11.20 -6.89
CA ARG A 505 9.80 -11.71 -8.14
C ARG A 505 10.62 -12.98 -7.96
N ARG A 506 11.28 -13.14 -6.81
CA ARG A 506 12.11 -14.33 -6.50
C ARG A 506 11.30 -15.62 -6.45
N PHE A 507 9.97 -15.51 -6.38
CA PHE A 507 9.06 -16.63 -6.50
C PHE A 507 8.98 -17.20 -7.93
N SER A 508 9.23 -16.36 -8.95
CA SER A 508 9.15 -16.69 -10.37
C SER A 508 10.55 -16.96 -10.93
N THR A 509 11.08 -18.17 -10.70
CA THR A 509 12.34 -18.63 -11.29
C THR A 509 12.09 -19.51 -12.51
N GLU A 510 12.93 -19.42 -13.54
CA GLU A 510 12.77 -20.18 -14.79
C GLU A 510 12.78 -21.70 -14.56
N ASP A 511 13.61 -22.16 -13.64
CA ASP A 511 13.75 -23.58 -13.25
C ASP A 511 12.63 -24.07 -12.30
N GLY A 512 11.81 -23.16 -11.77
CA GLY A 512 10.80 -23.48 -10.75
C GLY A 512 11.38 -23.97 -9.41
N GLY A 513 12.69 -23.87 -9.20
CA GLY A 513 13.37 -24.43 -8.03
C GLY A 513 12.90 -23.81 -6.72
N VAL A 514 12.69 -22.49 -6.71
CA VAL A 514 12.16 -21.78 -5.53
C VAL A 514 10.71 -22.17 -5.26
N LEU A 515 9.85 -22.19 -6.30
CA LEU A 515 8.46 -22.60 -6.17
C LEU A 515 8.34 -24.00 -5.55
N ASN A 516 9.10 -24.97 -6.08
CA ASN A 516 9.10 -26.34 -5.60
C ASN A 516 9.58 -26.43 -4.14
N SER A 517 10.65 -25.72 -3.80
CA SER A 517 11.18 -25.69 -2.42
C SER A 517 10.16 -25.11 -1.44
N VAL A 518 9.44 -24.05 -1.84
CA VAL A 518 8.37 -23.44 -1.04
C VAL A 518 7.18 -24.38 -0.87
N ILE A 519 6.74 -25.06 -1.92
CA ILE A 519 5.62 -26.03 -1.85
C ILE A 519 6.00 -27.19 -0.91
N LYS A 520 7.19 -27.79 -1.08
CA LYS A 520 7.68 -28.88 -0.21
C LYS A 520 7.79 -28.44 1.24
N ARG A 521 8.32 -27.24 1.50
CA ARG A 521 8.37 -26.67 2.86
C ARG A 521 6.97 -26.44 3.43
N ALA A 522 6.03 -25.97 2.63
CA ALA A 522 4.64 -25.77 3.05
C ALA A 522 3.97 -27.10 3.40
N ILE A 523 4.13 -28.14 2.59
CA ILE A 523 3.64 -29.49 2.88
C ILE A 523 4.23 -29.99 4.21
N LYS A 524 5.56 -29.96 4.35
CA LYS A 524 6.24 -30.38 5.59
C LYS A 524 5.75 -29.61 6.83
N LEU A 525 5.55 -28.30 6.71
CA LEU A 525 5.02 -27.45 7.80
C LEU A 525 3.61 -27.88 8.21
N LEU A 526 2.76 -28.18 7.23
CA LEU A 526 1.38 -28.58 7.49
C LEU A 526 1.29 -30.02 7.99
N GLU A 527 2.17 -30.94 7.56
CA GLU A 527 2.20 -32.32 8.05
C GLU A 527 2.70 -32.44 9.48
N THR A 528 3.76 -31.71 9.83
CA THR A 528 4.41 -31.78 11.15
C THR A 528 3.59 -31.15 12.27
N CYS A 529 2.65 -30.26 11.94
CA CYS A 529 1.81 -29.60 12.93
C CYS A 529 0.65 -30.52 13.37
N GLU A 530 0.31 -30.58 14.66
CA GLU A 530 -0.80 -31.45 15.13
C GLU A 530 -2.10 -30.69 15.40
N CYS A 531 -2.25 -29.47 14.89
CA CYS A 531 -3.40 -28.62 15.24
C CYS A 531 -4.64 -28.90 14.38
N GLU A 532 -5.81 -28.60 14.96
CA GLU A 532 -7.09 -28.52 14.25
C GLU A 532 -7.86 -27.25 14.69
N PRO A 533 -8.46 -26.46 13.77
CA PRO A 533 -8.24 -26.47 12.32
C PRO A 533 -6.95 -25.73 11.91
N SER A 534 -6.43 -24.83 12.74
CA SER A 534 -5.21 -24.04 12.47
C SER A 534 -4.60 -23.49 13.76
N CYS A 535 -3.30 -23.18 13.75
CA CYS A 535 -2.59 -22.55 14.89
C CYS A 535 -1.51 -21.58 14.42
N TYR A 536 -0.86 -20.89 15.36
CA TYR A 536 0.23 -19.95 15.07
C TYR A 536 1.50 -20.62 14.53
N ARG A 537 1.64 -21.95 14.66
CA ARG A 537 2.79 -22.68 14.11
C ARG A 537 2.68 -22.93 12.60
N CYS A 538 1.45 -23.05 12.08
CA CYS A 538 1.22 -23.36 10.67
C CYS A 538 0.70 -22.15 9.87
N LEU A 539 -0.55 -21.76 10.09
CA LEU A 539 -1.28 -20.82 9.24
C LEU A 539 -1.54 -19.46 9.91
N ARG A 540 -1.71 -19.41 11.24
CA ARG A 540 -2.11 -18.19 11.95
C ARG A 540 -0.93 -17.28 12.21
N ASN A 541 -1.16 -15.98 12.10
CA ASN A 541 -0.28 -14.91 12.55
C ASN A 541 -1.13 -13.73 13.05
N TYR A 542 -0.47 -12.68 13.57
CA TYR A 542 -1.18 -11.51 14.08
C TYR A 542 -1.87 -10.70 12.98
N GLU A 543 -1.34 -10.72 11.75
CA GLU A 543 -1.88 -9.96 10.62
C GLU A 543 -3.16 -10.58 10.04
N ASN A 544 -3.29 -11.92 10.08
CA ASN A 544 -4.41 -12.65 9.51
C ASN A 544 -5.49 -13.05 10.55
N GLN A 545 -5.51 -12.41 11.72
CA GLN A 545 -6.51 -12.65 12.77
C GLN A 545 -7.96 -12.65 12.28
N LYS A 546 -8.31 -11.80 11.31
CA LYS A 546 -9.66 -11.73 10.71
C LYS A 546 -10.11 -13.07 10.12
N THR A 547 -9.18 -13.88 9.65
CA THR A 547 -9.49 -15.09 8.90
C THR A 547 -9.19 -16.36 9.68
N HIS A 548 -8.80 -16.28 10.96
CA HIS A 548 -8.43 -17.45 11.78
C HIS A 548 -9.52 -18.52 11.83
N GLU A 549 -10.79 -18.12 11.81
CA GLU A 549 -11.95 -19.02 11.81
C GLU A 549 -12.12 -19.77 10.48
N ILE A 550 -11.59 -19.23 9.38
CA ILE A 550 -11.72 -19.77 8.02
C ILE A 550 -10.51 -20.67 7.68
N LEU A 551 -9.39 -20.51 8.40
CA LEU A 551 -8.14 -21.21 8.12
C LEU A 551 -8.19 -22.68 8.57
N ASP A 552 -7.86 -23.56 7.63
CA ASP A 552 -7.88 -25.02 7.79
C ASP A 552 -6.61 -25.65 7.20
N ARG A 553 -5.82 -26.25 8.09
CA ARG A 553 -4.56 -26.93 7.76
C ARG A 553 -4.77 -28.16 6.89
N ILE A 554 -5.80 -28.97 7.17
CA ILE A 554 -6.03 -30.24 6.49
C ILE A 554 -6.44 -29.97 5.04
N LYS A 555 -7.33 -29.00 4.83
CA LYS A 555 -7.70 -28.55 3.48
C LYS A 555 -6.51 -28.06 2.68
N ALA A 556 -5.68 -27.20 3.28
CA ALA A 556 -4.47 -26.69 2.62
C ALA A 556 -3.49 -27.81 2.27
N LEU A 557 -3.31 -28.78 3.18
CA LEU A 557 -2.43 -29.92 2.97
C LEU A 557 -2.91 -30.80 1.82
N ASN A 558 -4.19 -31.15 1.79
CA ASN A 558 -4.79 -31.96 0.73
C ASN A 558 -4.71 -31.28 -0.64
N PHE A 559 -4.81 -29.94 -0.67
CA PHE A 559 -4.60 -29.18 -1.90
C PHE A 559 -3.13 -29.21 -2.35
N LEU A 560 -2.19 -28.91 -1.45
CA LEU A 560 -0.77 -28.82 -1.78
C LEU A 560 -0.14 -30.18 -2.14
N LYS A 561 -0.62 -31.30 -1.57
CA LYS A 561 -0.16 -32.66 -1.90
C LYS A 561 -0.39 -33.07 -3.35
N GLN A 562 -1.23 -32.35 -4.10
CA GLN A 562 -1.40 -32.57 -5.54
C GLN A 562 -0.19 -32.10 -6.37
N PHE A 563 0.72 -31.34 -5.75
CA PHE A 563 1.92 -30.75 -6.35
C PHE A 563 3.22 -31.34 -5.81
N GLU A 564 3.14 -32.42 -5.04
CA GLU A 564 4.28 -33.26 -4.64
C GLU A 564 4.48 -34.39 -5.65
#